data_AF-A0A2A9NJ60-F1
#
_entry.id   AF-A0A2A9NJ60-F1
#
_cell.length_a   1.000
_cell.length_b   1.000
_cell.length_c   1.000
_cell.angle_alpha   90.00
_cell.angle_beta   90.00
_cell.angle_gamma   90.00
#
_symmetry.space_group_name_H-M   'P 1'
#
loop_
_entity.id
_entity.type
_entity.pdbx_description
1 polymer ?
#
loop_
_entity_poly.entity_id
_entity_poly.type
_entity_poly.pdbx_seq_one_letter_code
_entity_poly.pdbx_strand_id
1 'polypeptide(L)'
;NVEELWKWTLTADAVAPCFVRDVMEMKENLVAGIPSLMLLGVDFFWLGRVPCRSVLVVGLVVGIQVYENKIVYTVDDGTAVVDCAQRIQGSKNVKPPSTTKTSATRTTDPTANTTTSTNTNTLTLPKPITRIGLPVNVVGKIQHAFGSRQIVVNQIEVCKSANDELLHWRRVRELHKTHYSLTELFVIPPPAEVGPATPKRAEPSTPSTRGASPVSSIASSPVKPRATKQGPPRLRHPSRLRSQDLTDNTFRIYVKHYMLYASDVPAPSAHMERGSDGNDTSGHDLESTTTTTTTRQGTADQERTPRPAKDRQSAVERTPRPRIKPVNHGASNSCDVSVSTRRGRQTGFTISYLRRVPELADMARRVVIAEAKRRMTEQRRNEKEGRSRSKGVSHRPPITGTMEIIPKEKIPPKMKRLFRWVVVHLLNAGEIVVWDGPMRACSRINNEEISGLWKSGSTSYGRSVGADSTVFSTSNRISQVLGGEEMEGEVSDCGPGEEGYLPVTPALLGYYVEKVMEESELKAVNARRKTESGVGRTPRLGGGITKEDILSRLHRDDRWRFIGEWQVEEALEYLRMKSRVWCPGQERWEL
;
A
#
# COMPACT_ATOMS: atom_id res chain seq x y z
N ASN A 1 29.34 6.97 -0.24
CA ASN A 1 28.06 7.65 -0.54
C ASN A 1 27.03 6.59 -0.96
N VAL A 2 25.92 6.41 -0.23
CA VAL A 2 24.96 5.31 -0.51
C VAL A 2 24.22 5.52 -1.84
N GLU A 3 23.97 6.77 -2.26
CA GLU A 3 23.28 7.06 -3.52
C GLU A 3 24.15 6.71 -4.73
N GLU A 4 25.47 6.91 -4.65
CA GLU A 4 26.43 6.52 -5.70
C GLU A 4 26.56 5.00 -5.81
N LEU A 5 26.64 4.28 -4.69
CA LEU A 5 26.66 2.82 -4.69
C LEU A 5 25.38 2.27 -5.33
N TRP A 6 24.21 2.79 -4.96
CA TRP A 6 22.95 2.39 -5.58
C TRP A 6 22.93 2.67 -7.08
N LYS A 7 23.38 3.86 -7.54
CA LYS A 7 23.50 4.18 -8.97
C LYS A 7 24.41 3.20 -9.70
N TRP A 8 25.54 2.82 -9.09
CA TRP A 8 26.44 1.81 -9.64
C TRP A 8 25.73 0.45 -9.75
N THR A 9 24.93 0.02 -8.75
CA THR A 9 24.15 -1.23 -8.85
C THR A 9 23.08 -1.27 -9.96
N LEU A 10 22.85 -0.16 -10.68
CA LEU A 10 22.00 -0.11 -11.87
C LEU A 10 22.75 -0.32 -13.19
N THR A 11 24.09 -0.36 -13.18
CA THR A 11 24.91 -0.60 -14.38
C THR A 11 25.00 -2.09 -14.73
N ALA A 12 25.42 -2.40 -15.96
CA ALA A 12 25.69 -3.77 -16.37
C ALA A 12 26.90 -4.38 -15.64
N ASP A 13 27.89 -3.56 -15.29
CA ASP A 13 29.12 -3.99 -14.59
C ASP A 13 28.86 -4.46 -13.15
N ALA A 14 27.71 -4.07 -12.57
CA ALA A 14 27.26 -4.50 -11.24
C ALA A 14 26.39 -5.77 -11.26
N VAL A 15 26.33 -6.50 -12.38
CA VAL A 15 25.75 -7.85 -12.44
C VAL A 15 26.76 -8.85 -11.87
N ALA A 16 26.57 -9.25 -10.61
CA ALA A 16 27.51 -10.13 -9.91
C ALA A 16 27.32 -11.62 -10.33
N PRO A 17 28.35 -12.30 -10.88
CA PRO A 17 28.32 -13.75 -11.03
C PRO A 17 28.43 -14.40 -9.64
N CYS A 18 27.45 -15.21 -9.25
CA CYS A 18 27.41 -15.82 -7.93
C CYS A 18 26.77 -17.22 -7.95
N PHE A 19 26.82 -17.91 -6.81
CA PHE A 19 26.04 -19.12 -6.56
C PHE A 19 24.61 -18.77 -6.14
N VAL A 20 23.70 -19.74 -6.19
CA VAL A 20 22.33 -19.59 -5.69
C VAL A 20 22.32 -19.40 -4.17
N ARG A 21 23.21 -20.09 -3.44
CA ARG A 21 23.38 -19.87 -1.99
C ARG A 21 23.77 -18.42 -1.68
N ASP A 22 24.67 -17.83 -2.47
CA ASP A 22 25.06 -16.43 -2.30
C ASP A 22 23.83 -15.53 -2.34
N VAL A 23 22.92 -15.72 -3.32
CA VAL A 23 21.66 -14.95 -3.44
C VAL A 23 20.80 -15.03 -2.17
N MET A 24 20.71 -16.21 -1.55
CA MET A 24 19.94 -16.41 -0.32
C MET A 24 20.61 -15.76 0.90
N GLU A 25 21.95 -15.77 0.96
CA GLU A 25 22.73 -15.32 2.12
C GLU A 25 23.23 -13.86 2.05
N MET A 26 23.08 -13.15 0.92
CA MET A 26 23.50 -11.74 0.80
C MET A 26 22.90 -10.87 1.90
N LYS A 27 23.65 -9.89 2.40
CA LYS A 27 23.14 -8.96 3.42
C LYS A 27 22.35 -7.83 2.76
N GLU A 28 21.19 -7.50 3.29
CA GLU A 28 20.45 -6.31 2.82
C GLU A 28 21.15 -5.03 3.23
N ASN A 29 21.06 -3.98 2.40
CA ASN A 29 21.57 -2.68 2.78
C ASN A 29 20.65 -2.06 3.85
N LEU A 30 21.02 -2.19 5.13
CA LEU A 30 20.36 -1.51 6.25
C LEU A 30 20.99 -0.12 6.45
N VAL A 31 20.18 0.94 6.42
CA VAL A 31 20.61 2.30 6.75
C VAL A 31 20.08 2.62 8.14
N ALA A 32 20.99 2.78 9.10
CA ALA A 32 20.68 2.96 10.53
C ALA A 32 19.77 1.85 11.10
N GLY A 33 20.06 0.58 10.79
CA GLY A 33 19.29 -0.58 11.25
C GLY A 33 17.96 -0.81 10.50
N ILE A 34 17.46 0.19 9.79
CA ILE A 34 16.20 0.12 9.05
C ILE A 34 16.47 -0.35 7.60
N PRO A 35 15.66 -1.26 7.02
CA PRO A 35 15.78 -1.65 5.62
C PRO A 35 15.69 -0.45 4.67
N SER A 36 16.71 -0.24 3.82
CA SER A 36 16.78 0.94 2.90
C SER A 36 15.58 1.08 1.97
N LEU A 37 14.90 -0.04 1.69
CA LEU A 37 13.68 -0.08 0.90
C LEU A 37 12.56 0.78 1.51
N MET A 38 12.43 0.82 2.85
CA MET A 38 11.40 1.64 3.53
C MET A 38 11.74 3.12 3.54
N LEU A 39 13.00 3.49 3.82
CA LEU A 39 13.38 4.90 4.03
C LEU A 39 13.65 5.65 2.73
N LEU A 40 14.31 5.02 1.75
CA LEU A 40 14.86 5.70 0.58
C LEU A 40 14.40 5.11 -0.76
N GLY A 41 13.72 3.96 -0.76
CA GLY A 41 13.41 3.21 -1.99
C GLY A 41 14.66 2.71 -2.73
N VAL A 42 15.79 2.66 -2.03
CA VAL A 42 17.10 2.23 -2.51
C VAL A 42 17.27 0.76 -2.15
N ASP A 43 17.19 -0.11 -3.16
CA ASP A 43 17.28 -1.56 -2.98
C ASP A 43 18.47 -2.18 -3.74
N PHE A 44 19.44 -2.62 -2.95
CA PHE A 44 20.58 -3.48 -3.32
C PHE A 44 21.02 -4.33 -2.13
N PHE A 45 21.80 -5.37 -2.40
CA PHE A 45 22.32 -6.36 -1.47
C PHE A 45 23.84 -6.33 -1.44
N TRP A 46 24.45 -6.88 -0.40
CA TRP A 46 25.89 -7.01 -0.25
C TRP A 46 26.31 -8.47 -0.41
N LEU A 47 27.05 -8.78 -1.49
CA LEU A 47 27.75 -10.04 -1.68
C LEU A 47 29.19 -9.88 -1.16
N GLY A 48 29.39 -10.28 0.09
CA GLY A 48 30.61 -9.93 0.82
C GLY A 48 30.75 -8.41 0.89
N ARG A 49 31.81 -7.86 0.30
CA ARG A 49 32.01 -6.40 0.19
C ARG A 49 31.35 -5.73 -1.00
N VAL A 50 30.83 -6.46 -1.99
CA VAL A 50 30.37 -5.88 -3.26
C VAL A 50 28.86 -5.58 -3.21
N PRO A 51 28.43 -4.34 -3.52
CA PRO A 51 27.01 -4.01 -3.59
C PRO A 51 26.45 -4.48 -4.94
N CYS A 52 25.45 -5.36 -4.94
CA CYS A 52 24.82 -5.87 -6.15
C CYS A 52 23.29 -5.88 -6.03
N ARG A 53 22.63 -5.69 -7.17
CA ARG A 53 21.16 -5.70 -7.31
C ARG A 53 20.71 -6.70 -8.35
N SER A 54 21.54 -6.91 -9.36
CA SER A 54 21.39 -7.95 -10.37
C SER A 54 22.49 -8.99 -10.21
N VAL A 55 22.15 -10.24 -10.52
CA VAL A 55 23.06 -11.38 -10.43
C VAL A 55 23.03 -12.18 -11.72
N LEU A 56 24.11 -12.92 -11.94
CA LEU A 56 24.27 -13.97 -12.94
C LEU A 56 24.42 -15.29 -12.19
N VAL A 57 23.46 -16.19 -12.36
CA VAL A 57 23.52 -17.58 -11.86
C VAL A 57 23.46 -18.55 -13.04
N VAL A 58 24.14 -19.70 -12.90
CA VAL A 58 24.11 -20.80 -13.87
C VAL A 58 23.83 -22.08 -13.11
N GLY A 59 22.82 -22.84 -13.55
CA GLY A 59 22.38 -24.07 -12.90
C GLY A 59 21.29 -24.80 -13.69
N LEU A 60 20.86 -25.96 -13.19
CA LEU A 60 19.84 -26.81 -13.79
C LEU A 60 18.41 -26.32 -13.46
N VAL A 61 17.53 -26.31 -14.45
CA VAL A 61 16.09 -26.09 -14.19
C VAL A 61 15.48 -27.34 -13.58
N VAL A 62 15.08 -27.27 -12.32
CA VAL A 62 14.42 -28.37 -11.58
C VAL A 62 12.89 -28.26 -11.57
N GLY A 63 12.34 -27.07 -11.85
CA GLY A 63 10.89 -26.85 -11.90
C GLY A 63 10.48 -25.74 -12.88
N ILE A 64 9.28 -25.84 -13.44
CA ILE A 64 8.68 -24.81 -14.31
C ILE A 64 7.20 -24.64 -13.96
N GLN A 65 6.79 -23.41 -13.63
CA GLN A 65 5.40 -23.04 -13.37
C GLN A 65 4.95 -21.94 -14.33
N VAL A 66 3.88 -22.19 -15.08
CA VAL A 66 3.39 -21.29 -16.15
C VAL A 66 2.11 -20.58 -15.71
N TYR A 67 2.10 -19.25 -15.79
CA TYR A 67 0.98 -18.36 -15.47
C TYR A 67 0.68 -17.41 -16.65
N GLU A 68 -0.49 -16.74 -16.68
CA GLU A 68 -1.02 -16.02 -17.87
C GLU A 68 -0.05 -15.11 -18.68
N ASN A 69 0.82 -14.21 -18.17
CA ASN A 69 1.06 -13.70 -16.81
C ASN A 69 2.59 -13.70 -16.49
N LYS A 70 3.21 -14.88 -16.28
CA LYS A 70 4.65 -15.05 -16.00
C LYS A 70 5.05 -16.52 -16.15
N ILE A 71 6.33 -16.80 -16.33
CA ILE A 71 6.89 -18.15 -16.13
C ILE A 71 7.83 -18.09 -14.94
N VAL A 72 7.73 -19.03 -14.01
CA VAL A 72 8.69 -19.19 -12.90
C VAL A 72 9.48 -20.45 -13.19
N TYR A 73 10.80 -20.31 -13.28
CA TYR A 73 11.73 -21.43 -13.39
C TYR A 73 12.41 -21.60 -12.04
N THR A 74 12.36 -22.78 -11.46
CA THR A 74 13.10 -23.10 -10.23
C THR A 74 14.45 -23.66 -10.65
N VAL A 75 15.54 -23.01 -10.22
CA VAL A 75 16.93 -23.28 -10.67
C VAL A 75 17.78 -23.73 -9.48
N ASP A 76 18.55 -24.79 -9.68
CA ASP A 76 19.46 -25.40 -8.72
C ASP A 76 20.89 -25.43 -9.30
N ASP A 77 21.87 -24.95 -8.54
CA ASP A 77 23.30 -24.99 -8.91
C ASP A 77 24.13 -25.92 -8.00
N GLY A 78 23.46 -26.80 -7.25
CA GLY A 78 24.05 -27.68 -6.24
C GLY A 78 24.42 -26.98 -4.92
N THR A 79 24.29 -25.65 -4.82
CA THR A 79 24.55 -24.92 -3.56
C THR A 79 23.27 -24.56 -2.80
N ALA A 80 22.21 -24.24 -3.53
CA ALA A 80 20.84 -23.98 -3.07
C ALA A 80 19.89 -23.89 -4.30
N VAL A 81 18.59 -23.67 -4.06
CA VAL A 81 17.56 -23.57 -5.09
C VAL A 81 16.86 -22.20 -5.05
N VAL A 82 16.63 -21.56 -6.20
CA VAL A 82 15.95 -20.25 -6.29
C VAL A 82 14.93 -20.17 -7.42
N ASP A 83 13.83 -19.47 -7.16
CA ASP A 83 12.81 -19.16 -8.17
C ASP A 83 13.21 -17.97 -9.05
N CYS A 84 13.19 -18.19 -10.35
CA CYS A 84 13.51 -17.24 -11.40
C CYS A 84 12.24 -16.84 -12.15
N ALA A 85 11.65 -15.69 -11.79
CA ALA A 85 10.39 -15.20 -12.32
C ALA A 85 10.57 -14.35 -13.59
N GLN A 86 10.27 -14.93 -14.75
CA GLN A 86 10.26 -14.27 -16.06
C GLN A 86 8.89 -13.65 -16.38
N ARG A 87 8.87 -12.34 -16.63
CA ARG A 87 7.68 -11.61 -17.12
C ARG A 87 7.66 -11.60 -18.65
N ILE A 88 6.60 -12.14 -19.27
CA ILE A 88 6.41 -12.04 -20.72
C ILE A 88 6.00 -10.62 -21.06
N GLN A 89 6.79 -9.91 -21.86
CA GLN A 89 6.55 -8.50 -22.15
C GLN A 89 5.34 -8.25 -23.09
N GLY A 90 4.74 -9.32 -23.64
CA GLY A 90 3.68 -9.28 -24.65
C GLY A 90 2.24 -9.07 -24.16
N SER A 91 1.91 -9.27 -22.87
CA SER A 91 0.50 -9.10 -22.41
C SER A 91 0.09 -7.64 -22.16
N LYS A 92 0.93 -6.66 -22.52
CA LYS A 92 0.60 -5.23 -22.50
C LYS A 92 -0.40 -4.87 -23.59
N ASN A 93 -1.66 -5.23 -23.38
CA ASN A 93 -2.87 -4.74 -24.08
C ASN A 93 -2.59 -4.22 -25.50
N VAL A 94 -2.40 -5.14 -26.46
CA VAL A 94 -2.60 -4.78 -27.87
C VAL A 94 -4.01 -4.22 -27.96
N LYS A 95 -4.12 -2.90 -28.21
CA LYS A 95 -5.40 -2.24 -28.42
C LYS A 95 -6.14 -3.03 -29.50
N PRO A 96 -7.37 -3.52 -29.28
CA PRO A 96 -8.10 -4.17 -30.36
C PRO A 96 -8.18 -3.17 -31.52
N PRO A 97 -7.84 -3.58 -32.76
CA PRO A 97 -7.82 -2.67 -33.89
C PRO A 97 -9.20 -2.04 -34.01
N SER A 98 -9.25 -0.71 -33.92
CA SER A 98 -10.50 0.02 -34.08
C SER A 98 -11.04 -0.30 -35.47
N THR A 99 -12.25 -0.84 -35.55
CA THR A 99 -12.94 -1.12 -36.80
C THR A 99 -13.27 0.20 -37.50
N THR A 100 -12.31 0.74 -38.25
CA THR A 100 -12.54 1.82 -39.20
C THR A 100 -13.50 1.28 -40.24
N LYS A 101 -14.70 1.85 -40.30
CA LYS A 101 -15.67 1.53 -41.35
C LYS A 101 -15.07 1.97 -42.68
N THR A 102 -14.85 1.04 -43.59
CA THR A 102 -14.60 1.35 -45.00
C THR A 102 -15.69 0.70 -45.84
N SER A 103 -16.15 1.46 -46.82
CA SER A 103 -17.34 1.18 -47.64
C SER A 103 -17.22 -0.08 -48.48
N ALA A 104 -18.38 -0.63 -48.84
CA ALA A 104 -18.47 -1.77 -49.74
C ALA A 104 -18.06 -1.39 -51.17
N THR A 105 -17.35 -2.31 -51.83
CA THR A 105 -17.37 -2.46 -53.29
C THR A 105 -17.57 -3.93 -53.59
N ARG A 106 -18.65 -4.27 -54.31
CA ARG A 106 -18.92 -5.64 -54.77
C ARG A 106 -18.10 -5.90 -56.03
N THR A 107 -17.27 -6.94 -56.01
CA THR A 107 -16.93 -7.66 -57.25
C THR A 107 -16.92 -9.15 -56.95
N THR A 108 -17.59 -9.91 -57.80
CA THR A 108 -17.79 -11.35 -57.69
C THR A 108 -16.68 -12.11 -58.40
N ASP A 109 -16.13 -13.14 -57.78
CA ASP A 109 -15.74 -14.37 -58.48
C ASP A 109 -15.70 -15.57 -57.52
N PRO A 110 -16.14 -16.77 -57.94
CA PRO A 110 -16.10 -17.97 -57.11
C PRO A 110 -14.97 -18.92 -57.56
N THR A 111 -13.93 -19.08 -56.72
CA THR A 111 -13.02 -20.22 -56.86
C THR A 111 -12.73 -20.84 -55.51
N ALA A 112 -13.01 -22.13 -55.37
CA ALA A 112 -12.91 -22.85 -54.12
C ALA A 112 -11.45 -23.07 -53.69
N ASN A 113 -11.16 -22.81 -52.42
CA ASN A 113 -10.19 -23.56 -51.61
C ASN A 113 -10.39 -23.23 -50.12
N THR A 114 -11.31 -23.96 -49.49
CA THR A 114 -11.76 -23.73 -48.11
C THR A 114 -10.74 -24.29 -47.10
N THR A 115 -9.68 -23.54 -46.80
CA THR A 115 -8.89 -23.76 -45.57
C THR A 115 -9.52 -22.99 -44.42
N THR A 116 -10.31 -23.69 -43.60
CA THR A 116 -11.13 -23.14 -42.53
C THR A 116 -10.29 -22.62 -41.36
N SER A 117 -9.82 -21.36 -41.45
CA SER A 117 -9.11 -20.69 -40.35
C SER A 117 -10.08 -20.31 -39.22
N THR A 118 -10.41 -21.30 -38.37
CA THR A 118 -11.23 -21.11 -37.16
C THR A 118 -10.48 -20.24 -36.16
N ASN A 119 -10.78 -18.94 -36.20
CA ASN A 119 -10.13 -17.90 -35.40
C ASN A 119 -10.61 -17.93 -33.93
N THR A 120 -10.37 -19.05 -33.24
CA THR A 120 -10.66 -19.22 -31.81
C THR A 120 -9.55 -18.58 -30.99
N ASN A 121 -9.80 -17.37 -30.48
CA ASN A 121 -8.95 -16.69 -29.48
C ASN A 121 -8.95 -17.46 -28.15
N THR A 122 -8.28 -18.61 -28.11
CA THR A 122 -7.86 -19.26 -26.88
C THR A 122 -6.67 -18.50 -26.31
N LEU A 123 -6.68 -18.23 -25.01
CA LEU A 123 -5.55 -17.62 -24.32
C LEU A 123 -4.41 -18.63 -24.29
N THR A 124 -3.49 -18.54 -25.25
CA THR A 124 -2.32 -19.41 -25.31
C THR A 124 -1.40 -19.08 -24.15
N LEU A 125 -1.24 -20.04 -23.24
CA LEU A 125 -0.29 -19.93 -22.15
C LEU A 125 1.13 -19.72 -22.71
N PRO A 126 1.95 -18.87 -22.06
CA PRO A 126 3.27 -18.54 -22.56
C PRO A 126 4.17 -19.78 -22.55
N LYS A 127 4.78 -20.09 -23.71
CA LYS A 127 5.65 -21.25 -23.87
C LYS A 127 6.97 -21.04 -23.09
N PRO A 128 7.38 -21.97 -22.21
CA PRO A 128 8.70 -21.94 -21.58
C PRO A 128 9.85 -21.90 -22.61
N ILE A 129 10.91 -21.17 -22.28
CA ILE A 129 12.13 -21.08 -23.11
C ILE A 129 12.93 -22.38 -23.07
N THR A 130 12.83 -23.13 -21.97
CA THR A 130 13.56 -24.37 -21.73
C THR A 130 12.65 -25.43 -21.08
N ARG A 131 13.19 -26.62 -20.84
CA ARG A 131 12.56 -27.73 -20.11
C ARG A 131 13.34 -28.08 -18.85
N ILE A 132 12.69 -28.80 -17.93
CA ILE A 132 13.33 -29.36 -16.73
C ILE A 132 14.52 -30.25 -17.14
N GLY A 133 15.60 -30.22 -16.36
CA GLY A 133 16.82 -30.99 -16.59
C GLY A 133 17.81 -30.36 -17.59
N LEU A 134 17.59 -29.14 -18.07
CA LEU A 134 18.57 -28.40 -18.87
C LEU A 134 19.27 -27.30 -18.05
N PRO A 135 20.59 -27.11 -18.23
CA PRO A 135 21.32 -26.00 -17.63
C PRO A 135 20.95 -24.67 -18.30
N VAL A 136 20.76 -23.63 -17.49
CA VAL A 136 20.45 -22.28 -17.93
C VAL A 136 21.38 -21.25 -17.32
N ASN A 137 21.66 -20.22 -18.08
CA ASN A 137 22.24 -18.96 -17.62
C ASN A 137 21.08 -17.99 -17.35
N VAL A 138 20.99 -17.46 -16.13
CA VAL A 138 19.97 -16.49 -15.72
C VAL A 138 20.62 -15.21 -15.24
N VAL A 139 20.33 -14.11 -15.92
CA VAL A 139 20.63 -12.74 -15.47
C VAL A 139 19.33 -12.09 -15.01
N GLY A 140 19.30 -11.58 -13.78
CA GLY A 140 18.10 -10.93 -13.25
C GLY A 140 18.32 -10.15 -11.97
N LYS A 141 17.27 -9.43 -11.54
CA LYS A 141 17.27 -8.62 -10.32
C LYS A 141 16.76 -9.44 -9.13
N ILE A 142 17.48 -9.42 -8.01
CA ILE A 142 17.00 -10.02 -6.74
C ILE A 142 15.79 -9.23 -6.20
N GLN A 143 14.75 -9.92 -5.77
CA GLN A 143 13.58 -9.37 -5.06
C GLN A 143 13.12 -10.32 -3.96
N HIS A 144 12.53 -9.77 -2.89
CA HIS A 144 11.83 -10.58 -1.89
C HIS A 144 10.45 -11.00 -2.39
N ALA A 145 10.08 -12.25 -2.14
CA ALA A 145 8.76 -12.80 -2.37
C ALA A 145 8.46 -13.89 -1.33
N PHE A 146 7.30 -13.81 -0.68
CA PHE A 146 6.80 -14.83 0.26
C PHE A 146 7.79 -15.22 1.37
N GLY A 147 8.57 -14.27 1.89
CA GLY A 147 9.59 -14.52 2.93
C GLY A 147 10.92 -15.09 2.43
N SER A 148 11.04 -15.38 1.13
CA SER A 148 12.26 -15.82 0.48
C SER A 148 12.74 -14.81 -0.58
N ARG A 149 13.84 -15.10 -1.26
CA ARG A 149 14.35 -14.33 -2.40
C ARG A 149 14.04 -15.06 -3.72
N GLN A 150 13.74 -14.26 -4.73
CA GLN A 150 13.54 -14.69 -6.12
C GLN A 150 14.35 -13.81 -7.06
N ILE A 151 14.71 -14.34 -8.22
CA ILE A 151 15.37 -13.58 -9.29
C ILE A 151 14.30 -13.17 -10.31
N VAL A 152 14.05 -11.87 -10.46
CA VAL A 152 13.23 -11.36 -11.57
C VAL A 152 14.10 -11.32 -12.83
N VAL A 153 13.81 -12.24 -13.74
CA VAL A 153 14.64 -12.52 -14.93
C VAL A 153 14.61 -11.34 -15.89
N ASN A 154 15.80 -10.83 -16.22
CA ASN A 154 16.02 -9.90 -17.33
C ASN A 154 16.32 -10.70 -18.62
N GLN A 155 17.17 -11.73 -18.50
CA GLN A 155 17.61 -12.61 -19.59
C GLN A 155 17.75 -14.04 -19.05
N ILE A 156 17.28 -15.03 -19.81
CA ILE A 156 17.47 -16.46 -19.54
C ILE A 156 17.78 -17.16 -20.84
N GLU A 157 18.87 -17.92 -20.86
CA GLU A 157 19.34 -18.66 -22.03
C GLU A 157 19.69 -20.09 -21.62
N VAL A 158 19.45 -21.05 -22.52
CA VAL A 158 19.95 -22.43 -22.34
C VAL A 158 21.45 -22.42 -22.56
N CYS A 159 22.21 -23.07 -21.67
CA CYS A 159 23.66 -23.16 -21.82
C CYS A 159 24.02 -23.91 -23.11
N LYS A 160 25.09 -23.48 -23.77
CA LYS A 160 25.54 -24.03 -25.06
C LYS A 160 26.39 -25.29 -24.86
N SER A 161 27.02 -25.42 -23.69
CA SER A 161 27.81 -26.56 -23.29
C SER A 161 27.45 -27.01 -21.87
N ALA A 162 27.56 -28.30 -21.60
CA ALA A 162 27.51 -28.84 -20.24
C ALA A 162 28.64 -28.29 -19.35
N ASN A 163 29.72 -27.80 -19.95
CA ASN A 163 30.84 -27.19 -19.21
C ASN A 163 30.55 -25.75 -18.74
N ASP A 164 29.51 -25.08 -19.24
CA ASP A 164 29.23 -23.67 -18.91
C ASP A 164 28.98 -23.48 -17.40
N GLU A 165 28.32 -24.45 -16.76
CA GLU A 165 28.09 -24.50 -15.31
C GLU A 165 29.41 -24.66 -14.52
N LEU A 166 30.27 -25.61 -14.90
CA LEU A 166 31.56 -25.83 -14.26
C LEU A 166 32.52 -24.63 -14.41
N LEU A 167 32.46 -23.95 -15.56
CA LEU A 167 33.20 -22.71 -15.82
C LEU A 167 32.67 -21.55 -14.96
N HIS A 168 31.35 -21.42 -14.82
CA HIS A 168 30.72 -20.47 -13.89
C HIS A 168 31.16 -20.73 -12.45
N TRP A 169 31.08 -21.97 -11.96
CA TRP A 169 31.50 -22.33 -10.61
C TRP A 169 32.97 -22.01 -10.33
N ARG A 170 33.87 -22.26 -11.29
CA ARG A 170 35.29 -21.90 -11.18
C ARG A 170 35.45 -20.38 -11.04
N ARG A 171 34.78 -19.61 -11.90
CA ARG A 171 34.81 -18.13 -11.88
C ARG A 171 34.24 -17.56 -10.59
N VAL A 172 33.12 -18.08 -10.08
CA VAL A 172 32.51 -17.61 -8.82
C VAL A 172 33.43 -17.91 -7.62
N ARG A 173 34.07 -19.08 -7.56
CA ARG A 173 35.06 -19.40 -6.52
C ARG A 173 36.29 -18.49 -6.58
N GLU A 174 36.71 -18.11 -7.77
CA GLU A 174 37.79 -17.13 -7.96
C GLU A 174 37.37 -15.74 -7.49
N LEU A 175 36.18 -15.26 -7.88
CA LEU A 175 35.64 -13.96 -7.45
C LEU A 175 35.43 -13.88 -5.94
N HIS A 176 35.03 -14.95 -5.26
CA HIS A 176 35.00 -14.97 -3.79
C HIS A 176 36.39 -14.72 -3.20
N LYS A 177 37.42 -15.45 -3.66
CA LYS A 177 38.80 -15.30 -3.19
C LYS A 177 39.42 -13.94 -3.50
N THR A 178 39.16 -13.37 -4.68
CA THR A 178 39.87 -12.19 -5.20
C THR A 178 39.08 -10.89 -5.12
N HIS A 179 37.77 -10.93 -4.82
CA HIS A 179 36.91 -9.75 -4.94
C HIS A 179 35.83 -9.62 -3.86
N TYR A 180 35.01 -10.66 -3.62
CA TYR A 180 33.87 -10.58 -2.70
C TYR A 180 34.25 -10.69 -1.23
N SER A 181 35.17 -11.60 -0.88
CA SER A 181 35.57 -11.86 0.52
C SER A 181 36.75 -10.99 1.01
N LEU A 182 37.19 -9.99 0.23
CA LEU A 182 38.23 -9.05 0.66
C LEU A 182 37.73 -8.17 1.81
N THR A 183 38.63 -7.87 2.76
CA THR A 183 38.37 -6.99 3.91
C THR A 183 38.37 -5.50 3.57
N GLU A 184 39.02 -5.12 2.47
CA GLU A 184 39.08 -3.74 1.98
C GLU A 184 37.70 -3.22 1.56
N LEU A 185 37.42 -1.94 1.80
CA LEU A 185 36.15 -1.34 1.36
C LEU A 185 36.01 -1.35 -0.17
N PHE A 186 34.80 -1.62 -0.65
CA PHE A 186 34.51 -1.57 -2.08
C PHE A 186 34.61 -0.13 -2.61
N VAL A 187 35.44 0.05 -3.64
CA VAL A 187 35.59 1.29 -4.39
C VAL A 187 34.85 1.10 -5.72
N ILE A 188 33.97 2.04 -6.05
CA ILE A 188 33.28 2.05 -7.35
C ILE A 188 34.35 2.15 -8.45
N PRO A 189 34.43 1.19 -9.39
CA PRO A 189 35.37 1.28 -10.50
C PRO A 189 35.19 2.59 -11.26
N PRO A 190 36.28 3.25 -11.73
CA PRO A 190 36.15 4.40 -12.59
C PRO A 190 35.29 4.03 -13.81
N PRO A 191 34.47 4.95 -14.35
CA PRO A 191 33.72 4.69 -15.56
C PRO A 191 34.71 4.21 -16.63
N ALA A 192 34.48 3.03 -17.20
CA ALA A 192 35.36 2.50 -18.24
C ALA A 192 35.54 3.57 -19.32
N GLU A 193 36.78 4.02 -19.52
CA GLU A 193 37.07 5.06 -20.50
C GLU A 193 36.52 4.59 -21.85
N VAL A 194 35.55 5.35 -22.38
CA VAL A 194 34.91 5.00 -23.64
C VAL A 194 36.01 5.10 -24.69
N GLY A 195 36.51 3.93 -25.10
CA GLY A 195 37.64 3.82 -26.01
C GLY A 195 37.44 4.65 -27.28
N PRO A 196 38.53 5.04 -27.95
CA PRO A 196 38.53 6.05 -29.01
C PRO A 196 37.36 5.82 -29.96
N ALA A 197 36.47 6.83 -30.02
CA ALA A 197 35.12 6.70 -30.54
C ALA A 197 35.11 5.93 -31.88
N THR A 198 34.30 4.87 -31.93
CA THR A 198 34.15 3.98 -33.09
C THR A 198 34.10 4.83 -34.36
N PRO A 199 35.02 4.62 -35.33
CA PRO A 199 35.19 5.54 -36.45
C PRO A 199 33.84 5.72 -37.14
N LYS A 200 33.38 6.97 -37.21
CA LYS A 200 32.07 7.31 -37.79
C LYS A 200 32.00 6.69 -39.18
N ARG A 201 31.15 5.67 -39.32
CA ARG A 201 30.84 5.04 -40.60
C ARG A 201 30.45 6.16 -41.56
N ALA A 202 31.24 6.36 -42.60
CA ALA A 202 31.02 7.46 -43.54
C ALA A 202 29.63 7.33 -44.16
N GLU A 203 28.74 8.26 -43.84
CA GLU A 203 27.49 8.40 -44.56
C GLU A 203 27.79 8.98 -45.96
N PRO A 204 27.13 8.49 -47.02
CA PRO A 204 27.35 8.96 -48.37
C PRO A 204 26.95 10.43 -48.50
N SER A 205 27.86 11.24 -49.01
CA SER A 205 27.72 12.69 -49.14
C SER A 205 26.64 13.10 -50.15
N THR A 206 25.57 13.72 -49.67
CA THR A 206 24.72 14.61 -50.50
C THR A 206 25.28 16.04 -50.47
N PRO A 207 25.33 16.75 -51.62
CA PRO A 207 26.02 18.04 -51.69
C PRO A 207 25.16 19.24 -51.28
N SER A 208 25.80 20.12 -50.51
CA SER A 208 25.61 21.58 -50.51
C SER A 208 24.24 22.19 -50.11
N THR A 209 24.22 22.86 -48.97
CA THR A 209 23.85 24.29 -48.90
C THR A 209 24.64 24.95 -47.75
N ARG A 210 25.22 26.12 -48.01
CA ARG A 210 26.02 26.91 -47.05
C ARG A 210 25.12 27.67 -46.07
N GLY A 211 25.53 27.83 -44.80
CA GLY A 211 24.87 28.78 -43.90
C GLY A 211 25.32 28.77 -42.43
N ALA A 212 26.28 29.65 -42.09
CA ALA A 212 26.55 30.25 -40.76
C ALA A 212 26.82 29.37 -39.50
N SER A 213 28.08 29.46 -39.07
CA SER A 213 28.71 29.52 -37.73
C SER A 213 27.94 29.40 -36.40
N PRO A 214 28.64 29.03 -35.30
CA PRO A 214 28.01 28.49 -34.07
C PRO A 214 27.84 29.50 -32.93
N VAL A 215 26.88 29.24 -32.05
CA VAL A 215 26.86 29.77 -30.67
C VAL A 215 26.80 28.60 -29.69
N SER A 216 27.89 28.40 -28.94
CA SER A 216 28.05 27.32 -27.98
C SER A 216 27.37 27.64 -26.65
N SER A 217 26.06 27.36 -26.56
CA SER A 217 25.31 27.45 -25.30
C SER A 217 25.62 26.25 -24.40
N ILE A 218 26.59 26.40 -23.50
CA ILE A 218 26.89 25.41 -22.45
C ILE A 218 25.70 25.36 -21.49
N ALA A 219 24.82 24.38 -21.67
CA ALA A 219 23.69 24.13 -20.80
C ALA A 219 24.19 23.54 -19.47
N SER A 220 24.50 24.42 -18.51
CA SER A 220 24.82 24.05 -17.13
C SER A 220 23.69 23.19 -16.55
N SER A 221 23.99 21.93 -16.26
CA SER A 221 23.01 21.00 -15.68
C SER A 221 22.54 21.52 -14.32
N PRO A 222 21.22 21.52 -14.03
CA PRO A 222 20.71 22.12 -12.80
C PRO A 222 21.22 21.35 -11.58
N VAL A 223 22.08 22.00 -10.80
CA VAL A 223 22.62 21.47 -9.55
C VAL A 223 21.44 21.24 -8.60
N LYS A 224 21.12 19.96 -8.38
CA LYS A 224 20.01 19.52 -7.54
C LYS A 224 20.30 20.00 -6.10
N PRO A 225 19.48 20.88 -5.50
CA PRO A 225 19.80 21.45 -4.20
C PRO A 225 19.90 20.35 -3.13
N ARG A 226 20.83 20.54 -2.18
CA ARG A 226 21.08 19.63 -1.05
C ARG A 226 19.76 19.20 -0.41
N ALA A 227 19.66 17.92 -0.06
CA ALA A 227 18.45 17.31 0.46
C ALA A 227 18.01 17.96 1.79
N THR A 228 17.13 18.96 1.70
CA THR A 228 16.30 19.40 2.81
C THR A 228 15.48 18.22 3.29
N LYS A 229 15.31 18.10 4.62
CA LYS A 229 14.62 16.99 5.30
C LYS A 229 13.33 16.65 4.54
N GLN A 230 13.31 15.50 3.85
CA GLN A 230 12.15 15.15 3.04
C GLN A 230 10.97 14.92 3.99
N GLY A 231 9.91 15.71 3.81
CA GLY A 231 8.66 15.52 4.53
C GLY A 231 8.04 14.14 4.24
N PRO A 232 7.00 13.75 5.00
CA PRO A 232 6.40 12.43 4.88
C PRO A 232 6.01 12.09 3.43
N PRO A 233 6.14 10.82 3.01
CA PRO A 233 5.96 10.41 1.63
C PRO A 233 4.54 10.69 1.14
N ARG A 234 4.39 11.67 0.24
CA ARG A 234 3.08 12.06 -0.33
C ARG A 234 2.63 11.09 -1.41
N LEU A 235 1.52 10.40 -1.17
CA LEU A 235 0.85 9.56 -2.16
C LEU A 235 0.26 10.40 -3.31
N ARG A 236 0.04 9.79 -4.47
CA ARG A 236 -0.62 10.46 -5.61
C ARG A 236 -2.06 10.81 -5.24
N HIS A 237 -2.61 11.93 -5.70
CA HIS A 237 -4.02 12.24 -5.43
C HIS A 237 -4.96 11.11 -5.93
N PRO A 238 -5.96 10.66 -5.15
CA PRO A 238 -6.78 9.50 -5.50
C PRO A 238 -7.47 9.59 -6.88
N SER A 239 -7.96 10.77 -7.26
CA SER A 239 -8.56 11.01 -8.59
C SER A 239 -7.64 10.63 -9.76
N ARG A 240 -6.31 10.64 -9.55
CA ARG A 240 -5.28 10.35 -10.58
C ARG A 240 -4.87 8.87 -10.65
N LEU A 241 -5.42 8.01 -9.78
CA LEU A 241 -5.21 6.56 -9.86
C LEU A 241 -5.90 5.96 -11.08
N ARG A 242 -5.25 4.98 -11.74
CA ARG A 242 -5.80 4.29 -12.91
C ARG A 242 -6.78 3.19 -12.45
N SER A 243 -7.72 2.78 -13.31
CA SER A 243 -8.71 1.75 -12.97
C SER A 243 -8.14 0.36 -12.63
N GLN A 244 -6.91 0.07 -13.07
CA GLN A 244 -6.13 -1.09 -12.64
C GLN A 244 -5.64 -0.97 -11.19
N ASP A 245 -5.27 0.24 -10.77
CA ASP A 245 -4.71 0.53 -9.44
C ASP A 245 -5.82 0.72 -8.39
N LEU A 246 -7.08 0.91 -8.81
CA LEU A 246 -8.25 0.93 -7.93
C LEU A 246 -8.53 -0.49 -7.41
N THR A 247 -8.00 -0.82 -6.23
CA THR A 247 -8.21 -2.09 -5.53
C THR A 247 -8.51 -1.84 -4.06
N ASP A 248 -9.14 -2.81 -3.40
CA ASP A 248 -9.44 -2.73 -1.96
C ASP A 248 -8.17 -2.53 -1.12
N ASN A 249 -7.05 -3.18 -1.49
CA ASN A 249 -5.76 -2.98 -0.82
C ASN A 249 -5.15 -1.59 -1.11
N THR A 250 -5.32 -1.05 -2.31
CA THR A 250 -4.92 0.35 -2.58
C THR A 250 -5.74 1.29 -1.72
N PHE A 251 -7.04 1.06 -1.58
CA PHE A 251 -7.90 1.87 -0.70
C PHE A 251 -7.48 1.77 0.77
N ARG A 252 -7.14 0.56 1.27
CA ARG A 252 -6.55 0.36 2.60
C ARG A 252 -5.31 1.24 2.83
N ILE A 253 -4.38 1.28 1.88
CA ILE A 253 -3.16 2.10 1.94
C ILE A 253 -3.50 3.60 2.08
N TYR A 254 -4.49 4.09 1.33
CA TYR A 254 -4.88 5.51 1.37
C TYR A 254 -5.60 5.89 2.66
N VAL A 255 -6.44 5.01 3.21
CA VAL A 255 -7.06 5.23 4.54
C VAL A 255 -5.99 5.26 5.64
N LYS A 256 -5.03 4.33 5.64
CA LYS A 256 -3.90 4.33 6.58
C LYS A 256 -3.07 5.61 6.47
N HIS A 257 -2.72 6.02 5.24
CA HIS A 257 -1.98 7.26 4.98
C HIS A 257 -2.71 8.50 5.49
N TYR A 258 -4.02 8.58 5.22
CA TYR A 258 -4.86 9.67 5.72
C TYR A 258 -4.86 9.74 7.26
N MET A 259 -5.12 8.62 7.95
CA MET A 259 -5.16 8.60 9.42
C MET A 259 -3.83 9.02 10.05
N LEU A 260 -2.70 8.54 9.49
CA LEU A 260 -1.35 8.87 9.98
C LEU A 260 -1.05 10.36 9.89
N TYR A 261 -1.30 10.99 8.73
CA TYR A 261 -0.78 12.34 8.44
C TYR A 261 -1.82 13.46 8.55
N ALA A 262 -3.13 13.17 8.56
CA ALA A 262 -4.16 14.16 8.91
C ALA A 262 -4.13 14.56 10.41
N SER A 263 -3.32 13.87 11.22
CA SER A 263 -3.16 14.17 12.64
C SER A 263 -2.18 15.28 12.97
N ASP A 264 -1.31 15.64 12.02
CA ASP A 264 -0.29 16.69 12.20
C ASP A 264 -0.80 18.10 11.82
N VAL A 265 -2.00 18.22 11.26
CA VAL A 265 -2.64 19.52 11.01
C VAL A 265 -3.06 20.09 12.36
N PRO A 266 -2.48 21.21 12.83
CA PRO A 266 -2.96 21.85 14.05
C PRO A 266 -4.40 22.26 13.79
N ALA A 267 -5.33 21.77 14.62
CA ALA A 267 -6.72 22.21 14.56
C ALA A 267 -6.70 23.75 14.55
N PRO A 268 -7.37 24.42 13.59
CA PRO A 268 -7.34 25.87 13.47
C PRO A 268 -7.67 26.40 14.86
N SER A 269 -6.70 27.06 15.48
CA SER A 269 -6.80 27.44 16.89
C SER A 269 -8.09 28.22 17.00
N ALA A 270 -9.08 27.67 17.70
CA ALA A 270 -10.37 28.31 17.89
C ALA A 270 -10.03 29.66 18.48
N HIS A 271 -10.03 30.68 17.62
CA HIS A 271 -9.51 31.99 17.94
C HIS A 271 -10.48 32.42 19.01
N MET A 272 -10.04 32.48 20.26
CA MET A 272 -10.90 32.98 21.31
C MET A 272 -11.28 34.36 20.83
N GLU A 273 -12.53 34.51 20.39
CA GLU A 273 -13.21 35.78 20.37
C GLU A 273 -13.25 36.17 21.83
N ARG A 274 -12.16 36.81 22.22
CA ARG A 274 -11.91 37.35 23.53
C ARG A 274 -12.98 38.40 23.67
N GLY A 275 -14.06 38.03 24.33
CA GLY A 275 -15.25 38.85 24.46
C GLY A 275 -14.82 40.28 24.75
N SER A 276 -15.07 41.15 23.79
CA SER A 276 -15.06 42.57 24.08
C SER A 276 -16.27 42.75 24.97
N ASP A 277 -16.07 42.92 26.27
CA ASP A 277 -17.11 43.08 27.27
C ASP A 277 -17.91 44.36 26.98
N GLY A 278 -18.85 44.24 26.05
CA GLY A 278 -19.85 45.24 25.69
C GLY A 278 -20.88 45.32 26.80
N ASN A 279 -20.49 45.96 27.89
CA ASN A 279 -21.35 46.32 29.00
C ASN A 279 -22.43 47.29 28.50
N ASP A 280 -23.67 46.82 28.38
CA ASP A 280 -24.83 47.72 28.34
C ASP A 280 -26.01 47.19 29.14
N THR A 281 -26.30 47.90 30.23
CA THR A 281 -27.34 47.61 31.22
C THR A 281 -28.63 48.36 30.90
N SER A 282 -29.69 47.64 30.54
CA SER A 282 -31.09 47.91 30.90
C SER A 282 -31.96 46.80 30.29
N GLY A 283 -32.94 46.20 30.96
CA GLY A 283 -33.59 46.60 32.20
C GLY A 283 -35.07 46.81 31.92
N HIS A 284 -35.88 45.76 32.04
CA HIS A 284 -37.32 45.87 32.21
C HIS A 284 -37.91 44.59 32.78
N ASP A 285 -38.45 44.68 34.00
CA ASP A 285 -39.42 43.73 34.53
C ASP A 285 -40.71 43.76 33.70
N LEU A 286 -41.41 42.62 33.61
CA LEU A 286 -42.80 42.54 34.07
C LEU A 286 -43.32 41.10 34.11
N GLU A 287 -44.43 40.96 34.84
CA GLU A 287 -44.94 39.74 35.46
C GLU A 287 -46.20 39.21 34.74
N SER A 288 -46.65 38.02 35.15
CA SER A 288 -48.08 37.59 35.17
C SER A 288 -48.77 36.91 33.97
N THR A 289 -49.49 35.83 34.33
CA THR A 289 -50.84 35.40 33.89
C THR A 289 -51.15 34.81 32.49
N THR A 290 -51.35 33.48 32.51
CA THR A 290 -52.58 32.71 32.11
C THR A 290 -53.30 32.83 30.75
N THR A 291 -53.98 31.72 30.42
CA THR A 291 -55.24 31.56 29.64
C THR A 291 -55.25 31.49 28.09
N THR A 292 -55.23 30.24 27.61
CA THR A 292 -56.22 29.56 26.71
C THR A 292 -56.51 29.94 25.23
N THR A 293 -56.75 28.86 24.48
CA THR A 293 -57.81 28.56 23.47
C THR A 293 -57.57 28.55 21.95
N THR A 294 -57.89 27.38 21.34
CA THR A 294 -58.34 27.10 19.94
C THR A 294 -57.31 27.26 18.79
N THR A 295 -57.26 26.41 17.73
CA THR A 295 -58.34 25.72 17.00
C THR A 295 -57.91 24.39 16.32
N ARG A 296 -58.57 23.28 16.70
CA ARG A 296 -59.28 22.23 15.90
C ARG A 296 -58.74 21.61 14.57
N GLN A 297 -59.13 20.32 14.39
CA GLN A 297 -59.13 19.41 13.21
C GLN A 297 -57.88 18.53 13.00
N GLY A 298 -57.99 17.21 12.79
CA GLY A 298 -59.18 16.34 12.82
C GLY A 298 -58.84 14.83 12.75
N THR A 299 -59.75 13.98 13.25
CA THR A 299 -59.58 12.51 13.36
C THR A 299 -60.68 11.73 12.63
N ALA A 300 -60.29 10.80 11.75
CA ALA A 300 -61.01 9.57 11.35
C ALA A 300 -59.97 8.68 10.64
N ASP A 301 -59.61 7.46 11.03
CA ASP A 301 -60.35 6.23 11.41
C ASP A 301 -60.54 5.27 10.22
N GLN A 302 -60.37 3.97 10.50
CA GLN A 302 -60.57 2.79 9.63
C GLN A 302 -59.65 2.59 8.40
N GLU A 303 -58.75 1.59 8.48
CA GLU A 303 -59.05 0.27 7.88
C GLU A 303 -58.13 -0.85 8.43
N ARG A 304 -58.74 -2.00 8.77
CA ARG A 304 -58.02 -3.21 9.20
C ARG A 304 -57.76 -4.10 7.99
N THR A 305 -56.52 -4.57 7.81
CA THR A 305 -56.26 -5.80 7.03
C THR A 305 -55.44 -6.80 7.87
N PRO A 306 -55.95 -8.02 8.12
CA PRO A 306 -55.22 -9.02 8.88
C PRO A 306 -54.19 -9.73 7.98
N ARG A 307 -53.00 -10.01 8.51
CA ARG A 307 -52.10 -11.02 7.94
C ARG A 307 -51.65 -12.02 9.01
N PRO A 308 -51.45 -13.29 8.64
CA PRO A 308 -51.62 -14.37 9.60
C PRO A 308 -50.36 -14.59 10.44
N ALA A 309 -50.54 -14.82 11.73
CA ALA A 309 -49.51 -15.47 12.53
C ALA A 309 -49.22 -16.85 11.94
N LYS A 310 -47.96 -17.10 11.56
CA LYS A 310 -47.49 -18.45 11.29
C LYS A 310 -46.30 -18.75 12.18
N ASP A 311 -46.64 -19.32 13.32
CA ASP A 311 -45.69 -19.97 14.22
C ASP A 311 -44.85 -20.98 13.43
N ARG A 312 -43.53 -20.83 13.51
CA ARG A 312 -42.59 -21.87 13.14
C ARG A 312 -41.28 -21.68 13.88
N GLN A 313 -41.20 -22.37 15.01
CA GLN A 313 -39.95 -22.72 15.68
C GLN A 313 -38.89 -23.15 14.65
N SER A 314 -37.77 -22.43 14.60
CA SER A 314 -36.51 -22.96 14.10
C SER A 314 -35.43 -22.58 15.10
N ALA A 315 -35.02 -23.55 15.92
CA ALA A 315 -33.89 -23.38 16.82
C ALA A 315 -32.63 -23.28 15.96
N VAL A 316 -32.05 -22.09 15.87
CA VAL A 316 -30.69 -21.87 15.37
C VAL A 316 -29.91 -21.15 16.45
N GLU A 317 -29.34 -21.97 17.33
CA GLU A 317 -28.04 -21.83 17.98
C GLU A 317 -27.33 -20.46 17.77
N ARG A 318 -27.81 -19.44 18.48
CA ARG A 318 -27.04 -18.20 18.70
C ARG A 318 -26.22 -18.39 19.96
N THR A 319 -24.96 -18.76 19.80
CA THR A 319 -23.97 -18.66 20.88
C THR A 319 -23.92 -17.20 21.36
N PRO A 320 -24.28 -16.91 22.62
CA PRO A 320 -24.21 -15.55 23.14
C PRO A 320 -22.74 -15.21 23.37
N ARG A 321 -22.15 -14.37 22.50
CA ARG A 321 -20.90 -13.70 22.87
C ARG A 321 -21.18 -12.85 24.11
N PRO A 322 -20.50 -13.08 25.25
CA PRO A 322 -20.68 -12.23 26.41
C PRO A 322 -20.21 -10.82 26.03
N ARG A 323 -21.15 -9.86 26.05
CA ARG A 323 -20.77 -8.45 26.15
C ARG A 323 -20.15 -8.26 27.53
N ILE A 324 -18.83 -8.28 27.58
CA ILE A 324 -18.08 -7.71 28.70
C ILE A 324 -18.59 -6.27 28.81
N LYS A 325 -19.27 -5.94 29.92
CA LYS A 325 -19.65 -4.56 30.19
C LYS A 325 -18.35 -3.76 30.23
N PRO A 326 -18.24 -2.60 29.57
CA PRO A 326 -17.04 -1.77 29.68
C PRO A 326 -16.77 -1.56 31.17
N VAL A 327 -15.52 -1.81 31.59
CA VAL A 327 -15.13 -1.64 32.98
C VAL A 327 -15.28 -0.16 33.30
N ASN A 328 -16.38 0.15 33.97
CA ASN A 328 -16.74 1.52 34.27
C ASN A 328 -15.78 2.00 35.35
N HIS A 329 -14.68 2.65 34.95
CA HIS A 329 -13.73 3.31 35.85
C HIS A 329 -14.35 4.59 36.47
N GLY A 330 -15.57 4.46 36.98
CA GLY A 330 -16.27 5.45 37.79
C GLY A 330 -15.83 5.35 39.24
N ALA A 331 -14.59 5.78 39.51
CA ALA A 331 -14.12 6.12 40.84
C ALA A 331 -13.34 7.44 40.74
N SER A 332 -14.03 8.52 41.02
CA SER A 332 -13.51 9.89 41.00
C SER A 332 -12.42 10.08 42.05
N ASN A 333 -11.16 9.99 41.65
CA ASN A 333 -10.04 10.65 42.32
C ASN A 333 -9.40 11.61 41.32
N SER A 334 -9.61 12.91 41.54
CA SER A 334 -9.02 13.98 40.74
C SER A 334 -7.52 14.13 41.07
N CYS A 335 -6.71 13.18 40.59
CA CYS A 335 -5.26 13.29 40.63
C CYS A 335 -4.76 14.17 39.48
N ASP A 336 -4.37 15.39 39.85
CA ASP A 336 -3.58 16.40 39.14
C ASP A 336 -2.95 15.95 37.79
N VAL A 337 -3.62 16.30 36.68
CA VAL A 337 -3.19 15.97 35.29
C VAL A 337 -2.38 17.13 34.68
N SER A 338 -1.38 17.64 35.40
CA SER A 338 -0.61 18.83 35.00
C SER A 338 0.63 18.55 34.12
N VAL A 339 1.18 17.33 34.12
CA VAL A 339 2.47 17.00 33.46
C VAL A 339 2.34 16.47 32.01
N SER A 340 1.13 16.11 31.55
CA SER A 340 0.92 15.57 30.19
C SER A 340 0.77 16.65 29.07
N THR A 341 0.92 17.92 29.41
CA THR A 341 0.38 19.10 28.70
C THR A 341 1.04 19.47 27.35
N ARG A 342 2.05 18.73 26.86
CA ARG A 342 2.67 18.97 25.53
C ARG A 342 2.55 17.82 24.51
N ARG A 343 1.96 16.68 24.86
CA ARG A 343 1.62 15.67 23.85
C ARG A 343 0.29 16.09 23.21
N GLY A 344 0.33 16.48 21.93
CA GLY A 344 -0.82 17.02 21.21
C GLY A 344 -2.05 16.12 21.36
N ARG A 345 -3.23 16.71 21.55
CA ARG A 345 -4.50 16.00 21.83
C ARG A 345 -4.86 15.11 20.63
N GLN A 346 -4.39 13.87 20.64
CA GLN A 346 -4.70 12.89 19.61
C GLN A 346 -6.19 12.58 19.63
N THR A 347 -6.82 12.67 18.46
CA THR A 347 -8.26 12.51 18.28
C THR A 347 -8.53 11.32 17.37
N GLY A 348 -9.40 10.41 17.84
CA GLY A 348 -9.77 9.20 17.12
C GLY A 348 -10.60 9.47 15.88
N PHE A 349 -10.40 8.67 14.84
CA PHE A 349 -11.16 8.70 13.60
C PHE A 349 -12.32 7.70 13.70
N THR A 350 -13.56 8.14 13.47
CA THR A 350 -14.72 7.24 13.31
C THR A 350 -14.91 6.85 11.84
N ILE A 351 -15.66 5.78 11.57
CA ILE A 351 -15.94 5.36 10.18
C ILE A 351 -16.80 6.41 9.48
N SER A 352 -17.73 7.03 10.20
CA SER A 352 -18.55 8.14 9.72
C SER A 352 -17.72 9.39 9.42
N TYR A 353 -16.67 9.69 10.18
CA TYR A 353 -15.70 10.75 9.83
C TYR A 353 -14.92 10.39 8.57
N LEU A 354 -14.32 9.20 8.50
CA LEU A 354 -13.53 8.76 7.32
C LEU A 354 -14.35 8.73 6.02
N ARG A 355 -15.67 8.48 6.11
CA ARG A 355 -16.60 8.53 4.97
C ARG A 355 -16.92 9.94 4.47
N ARG A 356 -16.72 10.99 5.28
CA ARG A 356 -16.91 12.40 4.90
C ARG A 356 -15.68 13.01 4.22
N VAL A 357 -14.52 12.38 4.30
CA VAL A 357 -13.28 12.81 3.61
C VAL A 357 -13.48 12.70 2.10
N PRO A 358 -13.54 13.81 1.33
CA PRO A 358 -14.01 13.77 -0.06
C PRO A 358 -13.16 12.86 -0.98
N GLU A 359 -11.85 12.86 -0.80
CA GLU A 359 -10.92 12.09 -1.63
C GLU A 359 -10.97 10.59 -1.31
N LEU A 360 -11.21 10.21 -0.04
CA LEU A 360 -11.47 8.82 0.33
C LEU A 360 -12.87 8.37 -0.14
N ALA A 361 -13.87 9.26 -0.11
CA ALA A 361 -15.20 8.98 -0.61
C ALA A 361 -15.24 8.78 -2.13
N ASP A 362 -14.57 9.64 -2.91
CA ASP A 362 -14.37 9.44 -4.37
C ASP A 362 -13.63 8.13 -4.64
N MET A 363 -12.52 7.89 -3.93
CA MET A 363 -11.74 6.67 -4.13
C MET A 363 -12.56 5.41 -3.84
N ALA A 364 -13.30 5.37 -2.72
CA ALA A 364 -14.18 4.26 -2.37
C ALA A 364 -15.27 4.04 -3.43
N ARG A 365 -15.92 5.12 -3.91
CA ARG A 365 -16.92 5.07 -4.98
C ARG A 365 -16.33 4.44 -6.24
N ARG A 366 -15.15 4.90 -6.67
CA ARG A 366 -14.46 4.43 -7.88
C ARG A 366 -13.93 3.00 -7.74
N VAL A 367 -13.47 2.59 -6.56
CA VAL A 367 -13.10 1.19 -6.25
C VAL A 367 -14.32 0.27 -6.32
N VAL A 368 -15.45 0.63 -5.70
CA VAL A 368 -16.69 -0.16 -5.77
C VAL A 368 -17.19 -0.35 -7.22
N ILE A 369 -17.11 0.70 -8.05
CA ILE A 369 -17.47 0.62 -9.47
C ILE A 369 -16.48 -0.27 -10.25
N ALA A 370 -15.17 -0.09 -10.03
CA ALA A 370 -14.14 -0.88 -10.70
C ALA A 370 -14.24 -2.37 -10.35
N GLU A 371 -14.44 -2.70 -9.09
CA GLU A 371 -14.57 -4.08 -8.59
C GLU A 371 -15.82 -4.76 -9.13
N ALA A 372 -16.97 -4.08 -9.11
CA ALA A 372 -18.19 -4.64 -9.68
C ALA A 372 -18.11 -4.79 -11.22
N LYS A 373 -17.37 -3.92 -11.92
CA LYS A 373 -17.04 -4.10 -13.34
C LYS A 373 -16.11 -5.30 -13.58
N ARG A 374 -15.14 -5.57 -12.69
CA ARG A 374 -14.30 -6.78 -12.75
C ARG A 374 -15.15 -8.04 -12.61
N ARG A 375 -15.97 -8.14 -11.56
CA ARG A 375 -16.87 -9.29 -11.33
C ARG A 375 -17.82 -9.54 -12.51
N MET A 376 -18.39 -8.48 -13.09
CA MET A 376 -19.24 -8.59 -14.29
C MET A 376 -18.46 -9.08 -15.52
N THR A 377 -17.18 -8.71 -15.66
CA THR A 377 -16.30 -9.17 -16.75
C THR A 377 -15.91 -10.64 -16.55
N GLU A 378 -15.65 -11.03 -15.31
CA GLU A 378 -15.33 -12.40 -14.89
C GLU A 378 -16.53 -13.35 -15.04
N GLN A 379 -17.73 -12.95 -14.59
CA GLN A 379 -18.97 -13.70 -14.85
C GLN A 379 -19.17 -13.96 -16.34
N ARG A 380 -18.95 -12.95 -17.19
CA ARG A 380 -19.00 -13.08 -18.65
C ARG A 380 -17.89 -13.93 -19.26
N ARG A 381 -16.74 -14.05 -18.60
CA ARG A 381 -15.67 -15.00 -18.98
C ARG A 381 -16.14 -16.42 -18.65
N ASN A 382 -16.60 -16.64 -17.42
CA ASN A 382 -17.08 -17.93 -16.92
C ASN A 382 -18.31 -18.45 -17.71
N GLU A 383 -19.24 -17.58 -18.11
CA GLU A 383 -20.38 -17.93 -18.98
C GLU A 383 -19.95 -18.40 -20.38
N LYS A 384 -18.90 -17.78 -20.95
CA LYS A 384 -18.33 -18.18 -22.25
C LYS A 384 -17.58 -19.50 -22.14
N GLU A 385 -16.79 -19.67 -21.08
CA GLU A 385 -16.06 -20.90 -20.80
C GLU A 385 -17.02 -22.06 -20.48
N GLY A 386 -18.14 -21.82 -19.79
CA GLY A 386 -19.19 -22.82 -19.57
C GLY A 386 -19.89 -23.26 -20.87
N ARG A 387 -20.25 -22.32 -21.74
CA ARG A 387 -20.89 -22.61 -23.04
C ARG A 387 -20.01 -23.40 -24.01
N SER A 388 -18.68 -23.30 -23.92
CA SER A 388 -17.78 -24.05 -24.82
C SER A 388 -17.79 -25.56 -24.58
N ARG A 389 -18.28 -26.02 -23.42
CA ARG A 389 -18.46 -27.45 -23.09
C ARG A 389 -19.79 -28.03 -23.59
N SER A 390 -20.84 -27.21 -23.74
CA SER A 390 -22.14 -27.66 -24.25
C SER A 390 -22.21 -27.50 -25.77
N LYS A 391 -21.80 -28.53 -26.53
CA LYS A 391 -22.06 -28.64 -27.98
C LYS A 391 -23.54 -28.89 -28.25
N GLY A 392 -24.37 -27.86 -28.08
CA GLY A 392 -25.82 -27.89 -28.36
C GLY A 392 -26.24 -26.63 -29.11
N VAL A 393 -26.89 -26.81 -30.26
CA VAL A 393 -27.40 -25.73 -31.11
C VAL A 393 -28.40 -24.89 -30.33
N SER A 394 -28.20 -23.56 -30.27
CA SER A 394 -29.14 -22.67 -29.58
C SER A 394 -29.16 -21.28 -30.23
N HIS A 395 -30.37 -20.83 -30.61
CA HIS A 395 -30.61 -19.52 -31.18
C HIS A 395 -30.27 -18.41 -30.17
N ARG A 396 -29.43 -17.45 -30.58
CA ARG A 396 -29.01 -16.33 -29.75
C ARG A 396 -29.91 -15.12 -30.01
N PRO A 397 -30.73 -14.66 -29.04
CA PRO A 397 -31.46 -13.41 -29.21
C PRO A 397 -30.49 -12.21 -29.30
N PRO A 398 -30.81 -11.17 -30.09
CA PRO A 398 -29.96 -9.99 -30.22
C PRO A 398 -30.00 -9.15 -28.94
N ILE A 399 -28.87 -9.11 -28.22
CA ILE A 399 -28.73 -8.31 -26.99
C ILE A 399 -28.27 -6.89 -27.38
N THR A 400 -29.24 -6.02 -27.67
CA THR A 400 -29.04 -4.57 -27.87
C THR A 400 -29.20 -3.75 -26.59
N GLY A 401 -29.45 -4.40 -25.44
CA GLY A 401 -29.57 -3.74 -24.14
C GLY A 401 -28.32 -2.96 -23.75
N THR A 402 -28.45 -1.63 -23.67
CA THR A 402 -27.46 -0.73 -23.09
C THR A 402 -27.13 -1.19 -21.68
N MET A 403 -25.85 -1.46 -21.43
CA MET A 403 -25.43 -1.96 -20.12
C MET A 403 -25.52 -0.87 -19.06
N GLU A 404 -26.57 -0.92 -18.24
CA GLU A 404 -26.54 -0.31 -16.92
C GLU A 404 -25.58 -1.11 -16.03
N ILE A 405 -24.33 -0.65 -15.97
CA ILE A 405 -23.27 -1.25 -15.17
C ILE A 405 -23.51 -0.86 -13.70
N ILE A 406 -24.47 -1.56 -13.07
CA ILE A 406 -24.90 -1.44 -11.66
C ILE A 406 -25.91 -0.30 -11.41
N PRO A 407 -27.10 -0.59 -10.81
CA PRO A 407 -28.01 0.45 -10.31
C PRO A 407 -27.34 1.33 -9.25
N LYS A 408 -27.43 2.67 -9.42
CA LYS A 408 -26.78 3.68 -8.56
C LYS A 408 -27.06 3.43 -7.06
N GLU A 409 -28.30 3.08 -6.72
CA GLU A 409 -28.80 2.76 -5.37
C GLU A 409 -27.90 1.80 -4.58
N LYS A 410 -27.20 0.88 -5.26
CA LYS A 410 -26.40 -0.18 -4.60
C LYS A 410 -24.97 0.26 -4.28
N ILE A 411 -24.57 1.50 -4.56
CA ILE A 411 -23.20 2.00 -4.33
C ILE A 411 -22.97 2.42 -2.87
N PRO A 412 -23.79 3.26 -2.21
CA PRO A 412 -23.50 3.72 -0.84
C PRO A 412 -23.37 2.59 0.21
N PRO A 413 -24.21 1.54 0.21
CA PRO A 413 -24.04 0.41 1.12
C PRO A 413 -22.73 -0.37 0.89
N LYS A 414 -22.29 -0.50 -0.37
CA LYS A 414 -21.01 -1.13 -0.72
C LYS A 414 -19.83 -0.28 -0.27
N MET A 415 -19.89 1.05 -0.42
CA MET A 415 -18.86 1.95 0.13
C MET A 415 -18.78 1.82 1.65
N LYS A 416 -19.91 1.84 2.37
CA LYS A 416 -19.94 1.64 3.84
C LYS A 416 -19.34 0.28 4.25
N ARG A 417 -19.56 -0.77 3.45
CA ARG A 417 -18.93 -2.10 3.65
C ARG A 417 -17.43 -2.09 3.39
N LEU A 418 -16.96 -1.38 2.35
CA LEU A 418 -15.54 -1.25 2.02
C LEU A 418 -14.76 -0.51 3.11
N PHE A 419 -15.27 0.61 3.63
CA PHE A 419 -14.66 1.32 4.76
C PHE A 419 -14.58 0.42 6.01
N ARG A 420 -15.65 -0.29 6.37
CA ARG A 420 -15.66 -1.25 7.49
C ARG A 420 -14.64 -2.37 7.29
N TRP A 421 -14.55 -2.94 6.09
CA TRP A 421 -13.58 -3.97 5.76
C TRP A 421 -12.14 -3.46 5.91
N VAL A 422 -11.85 -2.25 5.42
CA VAL A 422 -10.53 -1.61 5.59
C VAL A 422 -10.19 -1.43 7.07
N VAL A 423 -11.09 -0.86 7.87
CA VAL A 423 -10.85 -0.61 9.31
C VAL A 423 -10.59 -1.93 10.05
N VAL A 424 -11.39 -2.97 9.84
CA VAL A 424 -11.16 -4.29 10.42
C VAL A 424 -9.83 -4.90 9.96
N HIS A 425 -9.44 -4.72 8.69
CA HIS A 425 -8.16 -5.22 8.18
C HIS A 425 -6.96 -4.46 8.74
N LEU A 426 -7.06 -3.13 8.92
CA LEU A 426 -6.02 -2.33 9.56
C LEU A 426 -5.88 -2.69 11.04
N LEU A 427 -6.99 -2.91 11.73
CA LEU A 427 -7.03 -3.32 13.14
C LEU A 427 -6.40 -4.70 13.32
N ASN A 428 -6.83 -5.70 12.55
CA ASN A 428 -6.28 -7.06 12.58
C ASN A 428 -4.79 -7.14 12.22
N ALA A 429 -4.26 -6.14 11.50
CA ALA A 429 -2.84 -6.04 11.14
C ALA A 429 -2.01 -5.26 12.18
N GLY A 430 -2.63 -4.77 13.27
CA GLY A 430 -1.97 -3.92 14.26
C GLY A 430 -1.49 -2.58 13.69
N GLU A 431 -2.15 -2.07 12.64
CA GLU A 431 -1.82 -0.78 12.00
C GLU A 431 -2.64 0.38 12.58
N ILE A 432 -3.80 0.06 13.20
CA ILE A 432 -4.64 0.98 13.98
C ILE A 432 -5.10 0.25 15.26
N VAL A 433 -5.51 1.00 16.28
CA VAL A 433 -6.11 0.48 17.52
C VAL A 433 -7.46 1.13 17.79
N VAL A 434 -8.29 0.49 18.61
CA VAL A 434 -9.54 1.07 19.13
C VAL A 434 -9.21 2.17 20.14
N TRP A 435 -9.96 3.27 20.09
CA TRP A 435 -9.69 4.49 20.85
C TRP A 435 -10.94 5.00 21.58
N ASP A 436 -10.89 4.97 22.91
CA ASP A 436 -11.96 5.45 23.80
C ASP A 436 -11.83 6.96 24.14
N GLY A 437 -10.76 7.61 23.67
CA GLY A 437 -10.52 9.03 23.91
C GLY A 437 -11.34 9.94 22.98
N PRO A 438 -11.07 11.26 23.00
CA PRO A 438 -11.78 12.23 22.17
C PRO A 438 -11.79 11.84 20.70
N MET A 439 -12.95 11.91 20.06
CA MET A 439 -13.13 11.62 18.64
C MET A 439 -13.11 12.91 17.82
N ARG A 440 -12.72 12.83 16.54
CA ARG A 440 -12.81 13.95 15.60
C ARG A 440 -14.28 14.30 15.36
N ALA A 441 -14.61 15.58 15.54
CA ALA A 441 -15.92 16.09 15.19
C ALA A 441 -16.23 15.85 13.71
N CYS A 442 -17.46 15.45 13.40
CA CYS A 442 -17.93 15.25 12.02
C CYS A 442 -18.38 16.56 11.34
N SER A 443 -17.95 17.72 11.86
CA SER A 443 -18.10 19.03 11.22
C SER A 443 -17.50 19.03 9.82
N ARG A 444 -17.98 19.93 8.94
CA ARG A 444 -17.49 20.08 7.56
C ARG A 444 -15.96 20.12 7.55
N ILE A 445 -15.36 19.14 6.88
CA ILE A 445 -13.90 19.03 6.81
C ILE A 445 -13.40 20.11 5.85
N ASN A 446 -12.39 20.87 6.26
CA ASN A 446 -11.83 21.92 5.43
C ASN A 446 -11.02 21.30 4.27
N ASN A 447 -11.48 21.49 3.04
CA ASN A 447 -10.88 20.89 1.84
C ASN A 447 -9.44 21.38 1.58
N GLU A 448 -9.09 22.57 2.08
CA GLU A 448 -7.75 23.15 1.92
C GLU A 448 -6.69 22.36 2.70
N GLU A 449 -7.03 21.90 3.91
CA GLU A 449 -6.14 21.14 4.79
C GLU A 449 -5.81 19.76 4.20
N ILE A 450 -6.83 19.06 3.68
CA ILE A 450 -6.64 17.71 3.11
C ILE A 450 -5.83 17.77 1.80
N SER A 451 -6.00 18.83 1.00
CA SER A 451 -5.31 19.01 -0.28
C SER A 451 -3.77 19.01 -0.15
N GLY A 452 -3.23 19.41 1.01
CA GLY A 452 -1.79 19.40 1.28
C GLY A 452 -1.20 17.99 1.46
N LEU A 453 -2.02 17.01 1.82
CA LEU A 453 -1.62 15.62 2.10
C LEU A 453 -1.21 14.86 0.84
N TRP A 454 -1.90 15.15 -0.26
CA TRP A 454 -1.72 14.47 -1.53
C TRP A 454 -0.63 15.15 -2.36
N LYS A 455 0.02 14.36 -3.23
CA LYS A 455 0.92 14.89 -4.25
C LYS A 455 0.08 15.49 -5.39
N SER A 456 -0.40 16.70 -5.15
CA SER A 456 -0.83 17.63 -6.20
C SER A 456 0.29 17.74 -7.24
N GLY A 457 -0.08 17.64 -8.52
CA GLY A 457 0.89 17.72 -9.59
C GLY A 457 1.39 19.16 -9.70
N SER A 458 2.51 19.46 -9.05
CA SER A 458 3.12 20.79 -9.09
C SER A 458 3.75 21.07 -10.46
N THR A 459 2.91 21.24 -11.48
CA THR A 459 3.22 22.05 -12.66
C THR A 459 3.15 23.52 -12.27
N SER A 460 4.01 23.91 -11.33
CA SER A 460 4.16 25.28 -10.84
C SER A 460 5.22 26.06 -11.62
N TYR A 461 5.78 25.47 -12.68
CA TYR A 461 6.58 26.18 -13.67
C TYR A 461 5.66 26.83 -14.71
N GLY A 462 5.61 28.17 -14.69
CA GLY A 462 5.10 28.97 -15.79
C GLY A 462 3.58 29.00 -15.93
N ARG A 463 2.92 29.88 -15.18
CA ARG A 463 1.57 30.36 -15.53
C ARG A 463 1.68 31.42 -16.65
N SER A 464 2.24 31.05 -17.81
CA SER A 464 2.10 31.84 -19.03
C SER A 464 0.72 31.56 -19.63
N VAL A 465 -0.04 32.62 -19.88
CA VAL A 465 -1.37 32.53 -20.48
C VAL A 465 -1.22 32.20 -21.96
N GLY A 466 -1.17 30.90 -22.27
CA GLY A 466 -1.25 30.37 -23.62
C GLY A 466 -2.56 29.61 -23.78
N ALA A 467 -3.36 29.99 -24.77
CA ALA A 467 -4.48 29.19 -25.22
C ALA A 467 -3.99 27.84 -25.82
N ASP A 468 -4.92 26.95 -26.13
CA ASP A 468 -4.71 25.68 -26.84
C ASP A 468 -4.12 24.50 -26.04
N SER A 469 -4.97 23.81 -25.27
CA SER A 469 -4.72 22.40 -24.89
C SER A 469 -6.01 21.54 -24.79
N THR A 470 -6.68 21.35 -25.92
CA THR A 470 -7.97 20.65 -26.04
C THR A 470 -7.87 19.24 -26.67
N VAL A 471 -6.96 18.35 -26.22
CA VAL A 471 -6.80 17.03 -26.90
C VAL A 471 -6.65 15.76 -26.05
N PHE A 472 -6.40 15.80 -24.73
CA PHE A 472 -6.10 14.57 -23.95
C PHE A 472 -7.06 14.19 -22.80
N SER A 473 -8.21 14.87 -22.65
CA SER A 473 -9.17 14.61 -21.55
C SER A 473 -10.33 13.65 -21.89
N THR A 474 -10.20 12.78 -22.90
CA THR A 474 -11.32 11.96 -23.42
C THR A 474 -11.71 10.74 -22.58
N SER A 475 -10.97 10.36 -21.54
CA SER A 475 -11.30 9.18 -20.70
C SER A 475 -12.23 9.44 -19.49
N ASN A 476 -12.66 10.69 -19.22
CA ASN A 476 -13.48 10.99 -18.03
C ASN A 476 -14.98 11.19 -18.29
N ARG A 477 -15.48 11.01 -19.53
CA ARG A 477 -16.90 11.20 -19.88
C ARG A 477 -17.89 10.33 -19.10
N ILE A 478 -17.45 9.22 -18.50
CA ILE A 478 -18.31 8.35 -17.68
C ILE A 478 -18.85 9.09 -16.43
N SER A 479 -18.10 10.05 -15.88
CA SER A 479 -18.54 10.83 -14.71
C SER A 479 -19.47 12.00 -15.05
N GLN A 480 -19.49 12.49 -16.29
CA GLN A 480 -20.35 13.61 -16.70
C GLN A 480 -21.70 13.16 -17.30
N VAL A 481 -21.81 11.95 -17.84
CA VAL A 481 -23.05 11.44 -18.45
C VAL A 481 -24.06 10.92 -17.40
N LEU A 482 -23.65 10.81 -16.13
CA LEU A 482 -24.52 10.40 -15.03
C LEU A 482 -24.80 11.60 -14.12
N GLY A 483 -25.86 12.38 -14.44
CA GLY A 483 -26.32 13.61 -13.79
C GLY A 483 -25.84 13.83 -12.34
N GLY A 484 -25.12 14.92 -12.13
CA GLY A 484 -24.12 15.07 -11.07
C GLY A 484 -24.60 15.63 -9.73
N GLU A 485 -25.90 15.87 -9.53
CA GLU A 485 -26.37 16.75 -8.44
C GLU A 485 -27.04 16.03 -7.25
N GLU A 486 -27.49 14.78 -7.40
CA GLU A 486 -28.30 14.10 -6.36
C GLU A 486 -27.62 12.88 -5.69
N MET A 487 -26.38 12.53 -6.07
CA MET A 487 -25.71 11.33 -5.53
C MET A 487 -24.76 11.59 -4.34
N GLU A 488 -25.03 12.67 -3.59
CA GLU A 488 -24.58 12.86 -2.21
C GLU A 488 -25.49 12.03 -1.27
N GLY A 489 -25.38 10.71 -1.39
CA GLY A 489 -26.16 9.79 -0.57
C GLY A 489 -25.82 9.96 0.91
N GLU A 490 -26.78 10.49 1.66
CA GLU A 490 -26.67 10.97 3.05
C GLU A 490 -25.73 10.11 3.91
N VAL A 491 -24.58 10.71 4.27
CA VAL A 491 -23.58 10.05 5.10
C VAL A 491 -24.07 10.10 6.54
N SER A 492 -24.78 9.06 6.95
CA SER A 492 -25.32 8.87 8.31
C SER A 492 -24.43 9.49 9.39
N ASP A 493 -25.03 10.22 10.32
CA ASP A 493 -24.30 10.87 11.41
C ASP A 493 -23.62 9.86 12.34
N CYS A 494 -22.57 10.36 13.00
CA CYS A 494 -21.76 9.58 13.91
C CYS A 494 -22.63 9.18 15.10
N GLY A 495 -22.94 7.89 15.23
CA GLY A 495 -23.76 7.40 16.33
C GLY A 495 -23.01 7.56 17.66
N PRO A 496 -23.69 7.81 18.79
CA PRO A 496 -23.06 8.01 20.09
C PRO A 496 -22.36 6.76 20.66
N GLY A 497 -22.44 5.62 19.97
CA GLY A 497 -21.69 4.39 20.26
C GLY A 497 -20.85 3.91 19.07
N GLU A 498 -20.44 4.81 18.18
CA GLU A 498 -19.49 4.48 17.11
C GLU A 498 -18.07 4.43 17.67
N GLU A 499 -17.33 3.36 17.37
CA GLU A 499 -15.94 3.19 17.81
C GLU A 499 -15.01 4.22 17.16
N GLY A 500 -14.11 4.79 17.96
CA GLY A 500 -12.97 5.58 17.48
C GLY A 500 -11.80 4.67 17.15
N TYR A 501 -11.01 5.05 16.15
CA TYR A 501 -9.78 4.35 15.77
C TYR A 501 -8.59 5.32 15.66
N LEU A 502 -7.41 4.88 16.08
CA LEU A 502 -6.20 5.70 16.08
C LEU A 502 -5.05 4.93 15.39
N PRO A 503 -4.26 5.56 14.50
CA PRO A 503 -3.15 4.87 13.85
C PRO A 503 -2.04 4.54 14.83
N VAL A 504 -1.53 3.31 14.76
CA VAL A 504 -0.36 2.90 15.55
C VAL A 504 0.86 3.61 14.99
N THR A 505 1.55 4.36 15.85
CA THR A 505 2.84 4.97 15.56
C THR A 505 3.84 4.57 16.64
N PRO A 506 5.15 4.49 16.36
CA PRO A 506 6.15 4.17 17.37
C PRO A 506 6.13 5.15 18.56
N ALA A 507 5.78 6.42 18.31
CA ALA A 507 5.65 7.43 19.36
C ALA A 507 4.41 7.24 20.26
N LEU A 508 3.29 6.77 19.69
CA LEU A 508 2.10 6.40 20.47
C LEU A 508 2.37 5.12 21.27
N LEU A 509 2.78 4.05 20.60
CA LEU A 509 2.96 2.74 21.24
C LEU A 509 4.10 2.78 22.27
N GLY A 510 5.19 3.50 21.99
CA GLY A 510 6.31 3.68 22.93
C GLY A 510 5.90 4.26 24.29
N TYR A 511 4.86 5.10 24.35
CA TYR A 511 4.32 5.58 25.63
C TYR A 511 3.66 4.47 26.47
N TYR A 512 2.98 3.53 25.82
CA TYR A 512 2.34 2.39 26.51
C TYR A 512 3.37 1.29 26.82
N VAL A 513 4.35 1.07 25.95
CA VAL A 513 5.51 0.20 26.22
C VAL A 513 6.26 0.67 27.45
N GLU A 514 6.62 1.96 27.51
CA GLU A 514 7.28 2.58 28.67
C GLU A 514 6.50 2.36 29.97
N LYS A 515 5.19 2.64 30.00
CA LYS A 515 4.35 2.36 31.17
C LYS A 515 4.37 0.89 31.60
N VAL A 516 4.37 -0.02 30.63
CA VAL A 516 4.45 -1.47 30.89
C VAL A 516 5.81 -1.86 31.50
N MET A 517 6.89 -1.16 31.12
CA MET A 517 8.23 -1.29 31.72
C MET A 517 8.27 -0.71 33.14
N GLU A 518 7.78 0.52 33.36
CA GLU A 518 7.68 1.19 34.68
C GLU A 518 6.93 0.30 35.69
N GLU A 519 5.77 -0.24 35.28
CA GLU A 519 5.00 -1.20 36.07
C GLU A 519 5.77 -2.50 36.34
N SER A 520 6.66 -2.92 35.45
CA SER A 520 7.49 -4.12 35.65
C SER A 520 8.56 -3.89 36.68
N GLU A 521 9.27 -2.77 36.58
CA GLU A 521 10.31 -2.37 37.52
C GLU A 521 9.74 -2.19 38.93
N LEU A 522 8.62 -1.49 39.07
CA LEU A 522 7.95 -1.32 40.36
C LEU A 522 7.51 -2.66 40.97
N LYS A 523 7.06 -3.63 40.15
CA LYS A 523 6.75 -5.00 40.61
C LYS A 523 8.02 -5.76 41.02
N ALA A 524 9.13 -5.59 40.32
CA ALA A 524 10.42 -6.19 40.65
C ALA A 524 11.01 -5.63 41.97
N VAL A 525 10.97 -4.32 42.17
CA VAL A 525 11.39 -3.66 43.42
C VAL A 525 10.57 -4.15 44.62
N ASN A 526 9.25 -4.24 44.46
CA ASN A 526 8.36 -4.76 45.51
C ASN A 526 8.56 -6.26 45.78
N ALA A 527 8.97 -7.05 44.78
CA ALA A 527 9.34 -8.45 44.97
C ALA A 527 10.64 -8.59 45.76
N ARG A 528 11.67 -7.78 45.47
CA ARG A 528 12.96 -7.78 46.19
C ARG A 528 12.77 -7.51 47.69
N ARG A 529 12.02 -6.46 48.05
CA ARG A 529 11.69 -6.12 49.45
C ARG A 529 10.99 -7.25 50.22
N LYS A 530 10.22 -8.11 49.55
CA LYS A 530 9.57 -9.28 50.17
C LYS A 530 10.51 -10.47 50.32
N THR A 531 11.56 -10.57 49.50
CA THR A 531 12.52 -11.69 49.54
C THR A 531 13.71 -11.45 50.47
N GLU A 532 14.03 -10.20 50.81
CA GLU A 532 15.10 -9.86 51.76
C GLU A 532 14.84 -10.41 53.19
N SER A 533 13.59 -10.72 53.54
CA SER A 533 13.24 -11.42 54.79
C SER A 533 13.50 -12.93 54.77
N GLY A 534 13.86 -13.51 53.62
CA GLY A 534 14.11 -14.94 53.42
C GLY A 534 15.57 -15.24 53.12
N VAL A 535 16.35 -15.56 54.14
CA VAL A 535 17.79 -15.88 54.03
C VAL A 535 18.03 -17.02 53.04
N GLY A 536 18.80 -16.76 51.97
CA GLY A 536 19.48 -17.82 51.20
C GLY A 536 19.24 -17.94 49.69
N ARG A 537 18.49 -17.03 49.02
CA ARG A 537 18.40 -17.05 47.55
C ARG A 537 19.14 -15.89 46.88
N THR A 538 20.18 -16.23 46.12
CA THR A 538 20.91 -15.27 45.28
C THR A 538 19.97 -14.64 44.23
N PRO A 539 19.86 -13.30 44.15
CA PRO A 539 19.01 -12.65 43.17
C PRO A 539 19.55 -12.89 41.76
N ARG A 540 18.68 -13.36 40.84
CA ARG A 540 19.04 -13.51 39.42
C ARG A 540 19.24 -12.13 38.81
N LEU A 541 20.47 -11.84 38.36
CA LEU A 541 20.97 -10.53 37.96
C LEU A 541 20.49 -9.99 36.58
N GLY A 542 19.47 -10.60 35.96
CA GLY A 542 18.92 -10.12 34.68
C GLY A 542 17.69 -9.21 34.89
N GLY A 543 17.88 -7.89 34.86
CA GLY A 543 16.88 -6.90 35.26
C GLY A 543 15.79 -6.54 34.23
N GLY A 544 16.12 -6.57 32.94
CA GLY A 544 15.21 -6.11 31.89
C GLY A 544 14.06 -7.05 31.49
N ILE A 545 13.01 -6.45 30.94
CA ILE A 545 11.79 -7.09 30.41
C ILE A 545 11.97 -7.43 28.92
N THR A 546 11.41 -8.56 28.44
CA THR A 546 11.49 -8.91 27.01
C THR A 546 10.34 -8.29 26.19
N LYS A 547 10.47 -8.29 24.86
CA LYS A 547 9.41 -7.84 23.93
C LYS A 547 8.12 -8.68 24.07
N GLU A 548 8.22 -9.97 24.34
CA GLU A 548 7.09 -10.88 24.58
C GLU A 548 6.40 -10.60 25.93
N ASP A 549 7.16 -10.28 26.98
CA ASP A 549 6.62 -9.87 28.28
C ASP A 549 5.85 -8.54 28.15
N ILE A 550 6.37 -7.58 27.39
CA ILE A 550 5.69 -6.32 27.06
C ILE A 550 4.38 -6.62 26.31
N LEU A 551 4.45 -7.41 25.24
CA LEU A 551 3.31 -7.75 24.40
C LEU A 551 2.20 -8.49 25.19
N SER A 552 2.59 -9.45 26.03
CA SER A 552 1.70 -10.23 26.91
C SER A 552 1.00 -9.38 27.97
N ARG A 553 1.55 -8.22 28.31
CA ARG A 553 0.91 -7.23 29.19
C ARG A 553 -0.01 -6.29 28.41
N LEU A 554 0.42 -5.81 27.23
CA LEU A 554 -0.42 -4.99 26.36
C LEU A 554 -1.70 -5.72 25.93
N HIS A 555 -1.60 -7.01 25.58
CA HIS A 555 -2.75 -7.85 25.18
C HIS A 555 -3.79 -8.09 26.27
N ARG A 556 -3.57 -7.65 27.52
CA ARG A 556 -4.59 -7.67 28.59
C ARG A 556 -5.64 -6.57 28.42
N ASP A 557 -5.34 -5.56 27.61
CA ASP A 557 -6.23 -4.48 27.21
C ASP A 557 -6.64 -4.75 25.74
N ASP A 558 -7.95 -4.93 25.51
CA ASP A 558 -8.52 -5.31 24.21
C ASP A 558 -8.11 -4.35 23.07
N ARG A 559 -7.74 -3.09 23.38
CA ARG A 559 -7.26 -2.11 22.38
C ARG A 559 -5.97 -2.54 21.70
N TRP A 560 -5.07 -3.21 22.41
CA TRP A 560 -3.74 -3.62 21.92
C TRP A 560 -3.68 -5.07 21.47
N ARG A 561 -4.80 -5.80 21.53
CA ARG A 561 -4.92 -7.23 21.23
C ARG A 561 -4.36 -7.65 19.85
N PHE A 562 -4.31 -6.74 18.89
CA PHE A 562 -3.79 -7.00 17.53
C PHE A 562 -2.40 -6.39 17.26
N ILE A 563 -1.76 -5.79 18.26
CA ILE A 563 -0.34 -5.41 18.18
C ILE A 563 0.50 -6.68 18.06
N GLY A 564 1.48 -6.66 17.16
CA GLY A 564 2.48 -7.71 17.01
C GLY A 564 3.83 -7.32 17.62
N GLU A 565 4.73 -8.31 17.67
CA GLU A 565 6.11 -8.15 18.16
C GLU A 565 6.88 -7.05 17.41
N TRP A 566 6.76 -7.01 16.07
CA TRP A 566 7.37 -6.00 15.20
C TRP A 566 7.02 -4.56 15.62
N GLN A 567 5.76 -4.27 15.94
CA GLN A 567 5.36 -2.92 16.37
C GLN A 567 5.94 -2.57 17.75
N VAL A 568 6.10 -3.56 18.65
CA VAL A 568 6.77 -3.35 19.94
C VAL A 568 8.26 -3.09 19.74
N GLU A 569 8.91 -3.79 18.81
CA GLU A 569 10.31 -3.55 18.42
C GLU A 569 10.50 -2.15 17.82
N GLU A 570 9.65 -1.72 16.87
CA GLU A 570 9.67 -0.34 16.34
C GLU A 570 9.50 0.72 17.45
N ALA A 571 8.64 0.45 18.44
CA ALA A 571 8.40 1.33 19.57
C ALA A 571 9.59 1.40 20.54
N LEU A 572 10.23 0.26 20.83
CA LEU A 572 11.46 0.19 21.64
C LEU A 572 12.62 0.88 20.93
N GLU A 573 12.77 0.70 19.62
CA GLU A 573 13.77 1.40 18.83
C GLU A 573 13.55 2.92 18.85
N TYR A 574 12.29 3.37 18.72
CA TYR A 574 11.94 4.78 18.86
C TYR A 574 12.28 5.34 20.26
N LEU A 575 12.02 4.58 21.34
CA LEU A 575 12.41 4.98 22.70
C LEU A 575 13.94 5.00 22.87
N ARG A 576 14.67 4.06 22.25
CA ARG A 576 16.14 4.01 22.24
C ARG A 576 16.74 5.22 21.53
N MET A 577 16.19 5.61 20.38
CA MET A 577 16.54 6.84 19.67
C MET A 577 16.24 8.13 20.48
N LYS A 578 15.40 8.04 21.52
CA LYS A 578 15.11 9.12 22.46
C LYS A 578 15.91 9.02 23.76
N SER A 579 16.79 8.02 23.91
CA SER A 579 17.53 7.72 25.14
C SER A 579 16.61 7.51 26.35
N ARG A 580 15.48 6.79 26.16
CA ARG A 580 14.47 6.47 27.19
C ARG A 580 14.36 4.96 27.50
N VAL A 581 15.13 4.15 26.77
CA VAL A 581 15.37 2.73 27.03
C VAL A 581 16.75 2.35 26.47
N TRP A 582 17.34 1.28 27.01
CA TRP A 582 18.46 0.57 26.38
C TRP A 582 18.23 -0.95 26.44
N CYS A 583 19.07 -1.69 25.70
CA CYS A 583 19.09 -3.15 25.69
C CYS A 583 20.49 -3.62 26.11
N PRO A 584 20.70 -4.04 27.38
CA PRO A 584 22.02 -4.50 27.86
C PRO A 584 22.43 -5.86 27.27
N GLY A 585 21.51 -6.58 26.61
CA GLY A 585 21.76 -7.87 25.95
C GLY A 585 20.57 -8.82 26.06
N GLN A 586 20.63 -9.95 25.35
CA GLN A 586 19.63 -11.03 25.40
C GLN A 586 18.18 -10.59 25.16
N GLU A 587 17.96 -9.59 24.28
CA GLU A 587 16.63 -9.03 23.96
C GLU A 587 15.85 -8.47 25.17
N ARG A 588 16.54 -8.20 26.28
CA ARG A 588 15.98 -7.55 27.47
C ARG A 588 16.10 -6.04 27.34
N TRP A 589 15.08 -5.32 27.76
CA TRP A 589 15.02 -3.87 27.72
C TRP A 589 14.85 -3.28 29.12
N GLU A 590 15.51 -2.16 29.36
CA GLU A 590 15.54 -1.39 30.61
C GLU A 590 15.28 0.09 30.29
N LEU A 591 14.78 0.87 31.26
CA LEU A 591 14.35 2.28 31.12
C LEU A 591 15.51 3.27 31.28
#